data_AF-A0A4S3MCT5-F1
#
_entry.id   AF-A0A4S3MCT5-F1
#
_cell.length_a   1.000
_cell.length_b   1.000
_cell.length_c   1.000
_cell.angle_alpha   90.00
_cell.angle_beta   90.00
_cell.angle_gamma   90.00
#
_symmetry.space_group_name_H-M   'P 1'
#
loop_
_entity.id
_entity.type
_entity.pdbx_description
1 polymer ?
#
loop_
_entity_poly.entity_id
_entity_poly.type
_entity_poly.pdbx_seq_one_letter_code
_entity_poly.pdbx_strand_id
1 'polypeptide(L)'
;MDKKPAEFDLDALFAEARGQAADPSPELMARVMADAIAMQPAPMRAAPPRRTSRLRQFLNAVGGWPAVAGLATAGVAGLWIGVNPPDAVATTAETLLGTSTDLYLVDLMPGYDLTFAEG
;
A
#
# COMPACT_ATOMS: atom_id res chain seq x y z
N MET A 1 -41.73 -5.51 -26.57
CA MET A 1 -42.86 -5.31 -25.64
C MET A 1 -42.53 -6.20 -24.46
N ASP A 2 -41.55 -5.76 -23.67
CA ASP A 2 -40.85 -6.57 -22.68
C ASP A 2 -41.55 -6.43 -21.34
N LYS A 3 -42.40 -7.41 -21.02
CA LYS A 3 -42.86 -7.63 -19.65
C LYS A 3 -41.69 -8.21 -18.87
N LYS A 4 -40.93 -7.36 -18.18
CA LYS A 4 -40.16 -7.83 -17.02
C LYS A 4 -41.19 -8.29 -15.98
N PRO A 5 -41.03 -9.50 -15.41
CA PRO A 5 -41.96 -10.00 -14.42
C PRO A 5 -42.01 -9.01 -13.27
N ALA A 6 -43.16 -8.91 -12.62
CA ALA A 6 -43.33 -8.20 -11.37
C ALA A 6 -42.48 -8.89 -10.28
N GLU A 7 -41.16 -8.78 -10.37
CA GLU A 7 -40.31 -8.75 -9.19
C GLU A 7 -40.90 -7.61 -8.37
N PHE A 8 -41.59 -7.98 -7.30
CA PHE A 8 -42.13 -7.08 -6.30
C PHE A 8 -41.15 -5.92 -6.12
N ASP A 9 -41.61 -4.69 -6.40
CA ASP A 9 -40.79 -3.51 -6.22
C ASP A 9 -40.53 -3.35 -4.71
N LEU A 10 -39.46 -4.01 -4.27
CA LEU A 10 -39.08 -4.07 -2.86
C LEU A 10 -38.82 -2.68 -2.33
N ASP A 11 -38.33 -1.77 -3.17
CA ASP A 11 -38.08 -0.38 -2.79
C ASP A 11 -39.38 0.34 -2.45
N ALA A 12 -40.44 0.14 -3.25
CA ALA A 12 -41.77 0.68 -2.95
C ALA A 12 -42.36 0.09 -1.65
N LEU A 13 -42.23 -1.22 -1.44
CA LEU A 13 -42.71 -1.90 -0.22
C LEU A 13 -41.95 -1.48 1.04
N PHE A 14 -40.62 -1.29 0.95
CA PHE A 14 -39.81 -0.79 2.05
C PHE A 14 -40.06 0.69 2.35
N ALA A 15 -40.37 1.49 1.34
CA ALA A 15 -40.77 2.88 1.54
C ALA A 15 -42.08 2.99 2.34
N GLU A 16 -43.05 2.14 2.02
CA GLU A 16 -44.33 2.06 2.76
C GLU A 16 -44.11 1.56 4.20
N ALA A 17 -43.33 0.50 4.39
CA ALA A 17 -43.05 -0.08 5.71
C ALA A 17 -42.35 0.92 6.65
N ARG A 18 -41.49 1.80 6.12
CA ARG A 18 -40.79 2.83 6.92
C ARG A 18 -41.77 3.85 7.53
N GLY A 19 -42.89 4.14 6.86
CA GLY A 19 -43.94 5.03 7.37
C GLY A 19 -44.83 4.40 8.44
N GLN A 20 -44.77 3.06 8.59
CA GLN A 20 -45.60 2.28 9.52
C GLN A 20 -44.80 1.71 10.69
N ALA A 21 -43.56 2.16 10.89
CA ALA A 21 -42.73 1.68 11.98
C ALA A 21 -43.36 2.04 13.33
N ALA A 22 -43.95 1.04 13.99
CA ALA A 22 -44.42 1.16 15.36
C ALA A 22 -43.22 1.25 16.31
N ASP A 23 -43.33 2.11 17.33
CA ASP A 23 -42.30 2.19 18.36
C ASP A 23 -42.15 0.83 19.08
N PRO A 24 -40.91 0.39 19.34
CA PRO A 24 -40.67 -0.84 20.08
C PRO A 24 -41.28 -0.74 21.48
N SER A 25 -41.81 -1.86 21.99
CA SER A 25 -42.39 -1.87 23.33
C SER A 25 -41.33 -1.50 24.40
N PRO A 26 -41.72 -0.83 25.49
CA PRO A 26 -40.78 -0.48 26.57
C PRO A 26 -40.07 -1.70 27.16
N GLU A 27 -40.77 -2.84 27.25
CA GLU A 27 -40.19 -4.10 27.74
C GLU A 27 -39.12 -4.65 26.81
N LEU A 28 -39.35 -4.59 25.48
CA LEU A 28 -38.34 -4.99 24.50
C LEU A 28 -37.11 -4.10 24.61
N MET A 29 -37.31 -2.78 24.71
CA MET A 29 -36.20 -1.82 24.84
C MET A 29 -35.40 -2.08 26.12
N ALA A 30 -36.05 -2.34 27.25
CA ALA A 30 -35.39 -2.66 28.50
C ALA A 30 -34.52 -3.93 28.39
N ARG A 31 -35.02 -4.97 27.71
CA ARG A 31 -34.26 -6.20 27.45
C ARG A 31 -33.05 -5.96 26.54
N VAL A 32 -33.23 -5.21 25.45
CA VAL A 32 -32.13 -4.84 24.53
C VAL A 32 -31.05 -4.07 25.27
N MET A 33 -31.41 -3.12 26.14
CA MET A 33 -30.44 -2.37 26.94
C MET A 33 -29.69 -3.27 27.93
N ALA A 34 -30.39 -4.20 28.59
CA ALA A 34 -29.74 -5.16 29.49
C ALA A 34 -28.74 -6.06 28.74
N ASP A 35 -29.13 -6.58 27.58
CA ASP A 35 -28.25 -7.39 26.72
C ASP A 35 -27.05 -6.58 26.22
N ALA A 36 -27.26 -5.34 25.79
CA ALA A 36 -26.19 -4.46 25.34
C ALA A 36 -25.17 -4.22 26.45
N ILE A 37 -25.61 -3.99 27.69
CA ILE A 37 -24.74 -3.86 28.86
C ILE A 37 -23.98 -5.16 29.13
N ALA A 38 -24.65 -6.32 29.05
CA ALA A 38 -24.02 -7.62 29.26
C ALA A 38 -22.97 -7.97 28.17
N MET A 39 -23.18 -7.49 26.94
CA MET A 39 -22.26 -7.66 25.82
C MET A 39 -21.15 -6.60 25.75
N GLN A 40 -21.16 -5.60 26.63
CA GLN A 40 -20.06 -4.63 26.65
C GLN A 40 -18.76 -5.39 26.94
N PRO A 41 -17.75 -5.27 26.07
CA PRO A 41 -16.46 -5.89 26.34
C PRO A 41 -15.97 -5.32 27.67
N ALA A 42 -15.62 -6.21 28.60
CA ALA A 42 -14.93 -5.80 29.82
C ALA A 42 -13.75 -4.91 29.40
N PRO A 43 -13.46 -3.81 30.11
CA PRO A 43 -12.32 -2.96 29.78
C PRO A 43 -11.09 -3.85 29.78
N MET A 44 -10.61 -4.18 28.59
CA MET A 44 -9.43 -5.01 28.44
C MET A 44 -8.32 -4.17 29.03
N ARG A 45 -7.80 -4.62 30.18
CA ARG A 45 -6.71 -3.94 30.86
C ARG A 45 -5.60 -3.83 29.83
N ALA A 46 -5.39 -2.61 29.32
CA ALA A 46 -4.44 -2.38 28.27
C ALA A 46 -3.11 -2.94 28.76
N ALA A 47 -2.60 -3.95 28.06
CA ALA A 47 -1.27 -4.46 28.35
C ALA A 47 -0.31 -3.25 28.31
N PRO A 48 0.64 -3.15 29.25
CA PRO A 48 1.60 -2.06 29.24
C PRO A 48 2.20 -1.97 27.83
N PRO A 49 2.30 -0.76 27.24
CA PRO A 49 2.79 -0.62 25.88
C PRO A 49 4.17 -1.28 25.82
N ARG A 50 4.27 -2.41 25.10
CA ARG A 50 5.55 -3.06 24.87
C ARG A 50 6.41 -2.02 24.19
N ARG A 51 7.62 -1.76 24.70
CA ARG A 51 8.59 -0.86 24.08
C ARG A 51 8.79 -1.31 22.63
N THR A 52 8.11 -0.65 21.71
CA THR A 52 8.23 -0.96 20.29
C THR A 52 9.58 -0.41 19.87
N SER A 53 10.33 -1.19 19.08
CA SER A 53 11.55 -0.66 18.48
C SER A 53 11.19 0.58 17.67
N ARG A 54 11.98 1.66 17.76
CA ARG A 54 11.77 2.89 16.98
C ARG A 54 11.64 2.60 15.48
N LEU A 55 12.35 1.57 15.00
CA LEU A 55 12.23 1.08 13.63
C LEU A 55 10.83 0.53 13.32
N ARG A 56 10.22 -0.25 14.23
CA ARG A 56 8.85 -0.74 14.07
C ARG A 56 7.83 0.40 14.07
N GLN A 57 8.05 1.43 14.88
CA GLN A 57 7.19 2.61 14.89
C GLN A 57 7.28 3.38 13.57
N PHE A 58 8.50 3.56 13.03
CA PHE A 58 8.71 4.15 11.71
C PHE A 58 8.06 3.33 10.59
N LEU A 59 8.28 2.00 10.59
CA LEU A 59 7.66 1.11 9.61
C LEU A 59 6.13 1.19 9.66
N ASN A 60 5.53 1.19 10.86
CA ASN A 60 4.09 1.36 11.01
C ASN A 60 3.60 2.73 10.51
N ALA A 61 4.39 3.80 10.67
CA ALA A 61 4.04 5.13 10.16
C ALA A 61 4.08 5.20 8.62
N VAL A 62 4.94 4.40 7.97
CA VAL A 62 5.07 4.35 6.50
C VAL A 62 4.04 3.40 5.84
N GLY A 63 3.30 2.61 6.62
CA GLY A 63 2.28 1.67 6.12
C GLY A 63 2.48 0.21 6.55
N GLY A 64 3.45 -0.04 7.44
CA GLY A 64 3.70 -1.33 8.06
C GLY A 64 4.43 -2.31 7.14
N TRP A 65 4.25 -3.60 7.43
CA TRP A 65 4.88 -4.70 6.67
C TRP A 65 4.53 -4.72 5.17
N PRO A 66 3.29 -4.40 4.73
CA PRO A 66 2.98 -4.32 3.30
C PRO A 66 3.82 -3.29 2.55
N ALA A 67 4.07 -2.11 3.15
CA ALA A 67 4.91 -1.08 2.55
C ALA A 67 6.36 -1.55 2.38
N VAL A 68 6.91 -2.27 3.38
CA VAL A 68 8.26 -2.85 3.30
C VAL A 68 8.35 -3.91 2.21
N ALA A 69 7.35 -4.79 2.10
CA ALA A 69 7.31 -5.81 1.06
C ALA A 69 7.25 -5.17 -0.34
N GLY A 70 6.46 -4.12 -0.52
CA GLY A 70 6.42 -3.34 -1.75
C GLY A 70 7.77 -2.70 -2.08
N LEU A 71 8.42 -2.05 -1.11
CA LEU A 71 9.75 -1.44 -1.29
C LEU A 71 10.81 -2.48 -1.68
N ALA A 72 10.82 -3.63 -1.01
CA ALA A 72 11.74 -4.73 -1.35
C ALA A 72 11.50 -5.23 -2.78
N THR A 73 10.24 -5.42 -3.16
CA THR A 73 9.86 -5.89 -4.50
C THR A 73 10.23 -4.87 -5.57
N ALA A 74 9.98 -3.59 -5.33
CA ALA A 74 10.39 -2.51 -6.22
C ALA A 74 11.91 -2.43 -6.36
N GLY A 75 12.66 -2.67 -5.28
CA GLY A 75 14.13 -2.75 -5.31
C GLY A 75 14.65 -3.91 -6.16
N VAL A 76 14.07 -5.11 -6.00
CA VAL A 76 14.42 -6.28 -6.83
C VAL A 76 14.07 -6.04 -8.30
N ALA A 77 12.89 -5.48 -8.58
CA ALA A 77 12.48 -5.14 -9.94
C ALA A 77 13.41 -4.09 -10.56
N GLY A 78 13.76 -3.05 -9.80
CA GLY A 78 14.72 -2.03 -10.24
C GLY A 78 16.10 -2.61 -10.51
N LEU A 79 16.60 -3.52 -9.66
CA LEU A 79 17.85 -4.23 -9.90
C LEU A 79 17.80 -5.07 -11.18
N TRP A 80 16.72 -5.81 -11.39
CA TRP A 80 16.54 -6.62 -12.59
C TRP A 80 16.54 -5.77 -13.87
N ILE A 81 15.80 -4.65 -13.85
CA ILE A 81 15.74 -3.69 -14.95
C ILE A 81 17.10 -3.02 -15.16
N GLY A 82 17.84 -2.70 -14.10
CA GLY A 82 19.17 -2.09 -14.22
C GLY A 82 20.22 -3.01 -14.84
N VAL A 83 20.17 -4.31 -14.53
CA VAL A 83 21.09 -5.31 -15.12
C VAL A 83 20.74 -5.59 -16.59
N ASN A 84 19.45 -5.63 -16.93
CA ASN A 84 18.97 -5.85 -18.30
C ASN A 84 17.97 -4.76 -18.70
N PRO A 85 18.46 -3.56 -19.07
CA PRO A 85 17.58 -2.45 -19.40
C PRO A 85 16.84 -2.73 -20.72
N PRO A 86 15.51 -2.55 -20.77
CA PRO A 86 14.76 -2.57 -22.02
C PRO A 86 15.18 -1.39 -22.92
N ASP A 87 15.15 -1.56 -24.24
CA ASP A 87 15.61 -0.55 -25.23
C ASP A 87 15.01 0.84 -25.00
N ALA A 88 13.72 0.92 -24.65
CA ALA A 88 13.03 2.17 -24.35
C ALA A 88 13.62 2.89 -23.12
N VAL A 89 14.01 2.14 -22.09
CA VAL A 89 14.61 2.68 -20.85
C VAL A 89 16.04 3.13 -21.13
N ALA A 90 16.82 2.33 -21.86
CA ALA A 90 18.19 2.65 -22.24
C ALA A 90 18.26 3.96 -23.06
N THR A 91 17.47 4.04 -24.13
CA THR A 91 17.44 5.23 -25.02
C THR A 91 17.04 6.50 -24.26
N THR A 92 16.08 6.39 -23.34
CA THR A 92 15.62 7.51 -22.52
C THR A 92 16.68 7.92 -21.51
N ALA A 93 17.37 6.96 -20.89
CA ALA A 93 18.47 7.22 -19.98
C ALA A 93 19.65 7.92 -20.67
N GLU A 94 20.06 7.45 -21.85
CA GLU A 94 21.12 8.09 -22.66
C GLU A 94 20.78 9.55 -23.00
N THR A 95 19.51 9.80 -23.38
CA THR A 95 19.02 11.15 -23.71
C THR A 95 18.98 12.07 -22.49
N LEU A 96 18.52 11.58 -21.33
CA LEU A 96 18.36 12.38 -20.12
C LEU A 96 19.67 12.61 -19.37
N LEU A 97 20.51 11.58 -19.27
CA LEU A 97 21.81 11.67 -18.60
C LEU A 97 22.91 12.22 -19.53
N GLY A 98 22.62 12.45 -20.81
CA GLY A 98 23.61 12.89 -21.80
C GLY A 98 24.77 11.89 -21.94
N THR A 99 24.55 10.64 -21.54
CA THR A 99 25.56 9.58 -21.56
C THR A 99 25.52 8.95 -22.94
N SER A 100 26.22 9.55 -23.89
CA SER A 100 26.57 8.84 -25.11
C SER A 100 27.54 7.73 -24.73
N THR A 101 27.26 6.50 -25.16
CA THR A 101 28.14 5.31 -25.00
C THR A 101 29.44 5.43 -25.83
N ASP A 102 29.92 6.65 -26.04
CA ASP A 102 31.30 6.89 -26.37
C ASP A 102 32.10 6.65 -25.09
N LEU A 103 32.47 5.39 -24.89
CA LEU A 103 33.58 4.98 -24.03
C LEU A 103 34.87 5.62 -24.56
N TYR A 104 34.98 6.94 -24.43
CA TYR A 104 36.29 7.55 -24.29
C TYR A 104 36.85 6.94 -23.02
N LEU A 105 37.78 5.98 -23.18
CA LEU A 105 38.74 5.70 -22.12
C LEU A 105 39.41 7.03 -21.82
N VAL A 106 38.87 7.76 -20.84
CA VAL A 106 39.62 8.81 -20.17
C VAL A 106 40.77 8.08 -19.52
N ASP A 107 41.96 8.24 -20.09
CA ASP A 107 43.17 7.78 -19.44
C ASP A 107 43.29 8.55 -18.12
N LEU A 108 42.91 7.92 -17.01
CA LEU A 108 43.04 8.49 -15.66
C LEU A 108 44.52 8.64 -15.26
N MET A 109 45.44 8.15 -16.09
CA MET A 109 46.85 8.06 -15.80
C MET A 109 47.75 8.30 -17.05
N PRO A 110 47.77 9.52 -17.63
CA PRO A 110 48.52 9.81 -18.86
C PRO A 110 50.03 10.06 -18.65
N GLY A 111 50.67 9.46 -17.62
CA GLY A 111 52.01 9.85 -17.17
C GLY A 111 53.01 8.74 -16.83
N TYR A 112 52.65 7.46 -16.94
CA TYR A 112 53.44 6.35 -16.38
C TYR A 112 54.18 5.51 -17.42
N ASP A 113 53.93 5.75 -18.71
CA ASP A 113 54.46 4.92 -19.79
C ASP A 113 55.81 5.42 -20.36
N LEU A 114 56.13 6.72 -20.19
CA LEU A 114 57.28 7.33 -20.89
C LEU A 114 58.58 7.40 -20.05
N THR A 115 58.56 7.05 -18.76
CA THR A 115 59.76 7.14 -17.90
C THR A 115 60.37 5.79 -17.52
N PHE A 116 59.69 4.67 -17.83
CA PHE A 116 60.21 3.32 -17.59
C PHE A 116 60.91 2.69 -18.81
N ALA A 117 60.75 3.28 -20.00
CA ALA A 117 61.29 2.75 -21.26
C ALA A 117 62.65 3.37 -21.69
N GLU A 118 63.15 4.38 -20.97
CA GLU A 118 64.49 4.93 -21.21
C GLU A 118 65.44 4.48 -20.09
N GLY A 119 66.03 3.30 -20.29
CA GLY A 119 67.21 2.80 -19.59
C GLY A 119 68.25 2.35 -20.60
#